data_AF-A0A452TPC6-F1
#
_entry.id   AF-A0A452TPC6-F1
#
_cell.length_a   1.000
_cell.length_b   1.000
_cell.length_c   1.000
_cell.angle_alpha   90.00
_cell.angle_beta   90.00
_cell.angle_gamma   90.00
#
_symmetry.space_group_name_H-M   'P 1'
#
loop_
_entity.id
_entity.type
_entity.pdbx_description
1 polymer ?
#
loop_
_entity_poly.entity_id
_entity_poly.type
_entity_poly.pdbx_seq_one_letter_code
_entity_poly.pdbx_strand_id
1 'polypeptide(L)'
;MGGPGAGGEEPLCPPLQCRQDEESLTLLVQVPRIQSGSLQGDVSPSRYKVGFSTQDLVYYSFFLQFAPENKLSTKEPAISISSNNAVIELAKSPECRGHWREWYYGLNKDSLEERLFVNEENVDEVLEEVLSPPSNQTMPLTLPLIEVLQVTDSKIQIHATVGKWLPQTSH
;
A
#
# COMPACT_ATOMS: atom_id res chain seq x y z
N MET A 1 -22.58 -5.04 -31.91
CA MET A 1 -21.27 -4.50 -32.31
C MET A 1 -20.31 -4.71 -31.16
N GLY A 2 -19.43 -5.71 -31.27
CA GLY A 2 -18.41 -5.99 -30.26
C GLY A 2 -17.26 -5.00 -30.43
N GLY A 3 -17.00 -4.18 -29.42
CA GLY A 3 -15.79 -3.38 -29.35
C GLY A 3 -14.58 -4.30 -29.11
N PRO A 4 -13.38 -3.94 -29.59
CA PRO A 4 -12.19 -4.75 -29.39
C PRO A 4 -11.94 -4.85 -27.88
N GLY A 5 -11.93 -6.07 -27.35
CA GLY A 5 -11.41 -6.32 -26.02
C GLY A 5 -9.97 -5.84 -25.99
N ALA A 6 -9.73 -4.74 -25.29
CA ALA A 6 -8.39 -4.30 -24.95
C ALA A 6 -7.78 -5.42 -24.12
N GLY A 7 -6.92 -6.23 -24.73
CA GLY A 7 -5.93 -7.04 -24.03
C GLY A 7 -4.88 -6.12 -23.40
N GLY A 8 -5.33 -5.16 -22.59
CA GLY A 8 -4.47 -4.30 -21.80
C GLY A 8 -4.04 -5.11 -20.59
N GLU A 9 -2.74 -5.21 -20.39
CA GLU A 9 -2.20 -5.70 -19.13
C GLU A 9 -2.85 -4.95 -17.97
N GLU A 10 -3.19 -5.70 -16.92
CA GLU A 10 -3.80 -5.13 -15.73
C GLU A 10 -2.83 -4.13 -15.08
N PRO A 11 -3.28 -2.93 -14.66
CA PRO A 11 -2.40 -1.94 -14.07
C PRO A 11 -1.67 -2.50 -12.85
N LEU A 12 -0.40 -2.13 -12.72
CA LEU A 12 0.36 -2.43 -11.52
C LEU A 12 0.14 -1.34 -10.46
N CYS A 13 0.08 -1.76 -9.19
CA CYS A 13 0.05 -0.85 -8.06
C CYS A 13 1.49 -0.40 -7.77
N PRO A 14 1.85 0.89 -7.91
CA PRO A 14 3.22 1.35 -7.71
C PRO A 14 3.62 1.32 -6.23
N PRO A 15 4.93 1.30 -5.91
CA PRO A 15 5.38 1.64 -4.57
C PRO A 15 5.10 3.13 -4.30
N LEU A 16 4.36 3.40 -3.23
CA LEU A 16 3.96 4.75 -2.83
C LEU A 16 4.33 5.02 -1.37
N GLN A 17 4.96 6.17 -1.16
CA GLN A 17 5.12 6.78 0.15
C GLN A 17 4.24 8.03 0.23
N CYS A 18 3.44 8.14 1.29
CA CYS A 18 2.66 9.35 1.58
C CYS A 18 3.24 10.05 2.80
N ARG A 19 3.52 11.35 2.65
CA ARG A 19 3.89 12.25 3.75
C ARG A 19 2.82 13.32 3.88
N GLN A 20 2.78 13.99 5.02
CA GLN A 20 1.84 15.07 5.24
C GLN A 20 2.46 16.21 6.03
N ASP A 21 1.90 17.40 5.81
CA ASP A 21 2.02 18.55 6.69
C ASP A 21 0.61 19.00 7.12
N GLU A 22 0.46 20.18 7.72
CA GLU A 22 -0.85 20.66 8.18
C GLU A 22 -1.83 20.99 7.02
N GLU A 23 -1.34 21.35 5.84
CA GLU A 23 -2.15 21.85 4.74
C GLU A 23 -2.21 20.89 3.53
N SER A 24 -1.29 19.94 3.43
CA SER A 24 -1.09 19.12 2.24
C SER A 24 -0.71 17.67 2.55
N LEU A 25 -0.88 16.81 1.54
CA LEU A 25 -0.29 15.49 1.46
C LEU A 25 0.71 15.46 0.30
N THR A 26 1.91 14.93 0.54
CA THR A 26 2.93 14.71 -0.48
C THR A 26 3.05 13.22 -0.78
N LEU A 27 2.67 12.85 -1.99
CA LEU A 27 2.77 11.50 -2.51
C LEU A 27 4.07 11.35 -3.30
N LEU A 28 4.92 10.41 -2.90
CA LEU A 28 6.13 10.04 -3.62
C LEU A 28 5.92 8.69 -4.29
N VAL A 29 5.74 8.72 -5.61
CA VAL A 29 5.60 7.53 -6.46
C VAL A 29 6.98 7.09 -6.93
N GLN A 30 7.44 5.92 -6.48
CA GLN A 30 8.80 5.43 -6.73
C GLN A 30 8.84 4.56 -8.00
N VAL A 31 8.43 5.14 -9.13
CA VAL A 31 8.48 4.49 -10.45
C VAL A 31 9.40 5.28 -11.38
N PRO A 32 10.45 4.67 -11.94
CA PRO A 32 11.33 5.34 -12.89
C PRO A 32 10.71 5.45 -14.28
N ARG A 33 11.25 6.37 -15.09
CA ARG A 33 10.91 6.55 -16.51
C ARG A 33 9.41 6.74 -16.77
N ILE A 34 8.73 7.50 -15.91
CA ILE A 34 7.34 7.91 -16.15
C ILE A 34 7.29 8.72 -17.46
N GLN A 35 6.36 8.36 -18.33
CA GLN A 35 6.16 9.07 -19.59
C GLN A 35 5.55 10.45 -19.31
N SER A 36 6.22 11.51 -19.76
CA SER A 36 5.73 12.88 -19.64
C SER A 36 4.33 13.04 -20.24
N GLY A 37 3.40 13.62 -19.48
CA GLY A 37 2.02 13.84 -19.91
C GLY A 37 1.12 12.60 -19.86
N SER A 38 1.62 11.43 -19.46
CA SER A 38 0.78 10.23 -19.25
C SER A 38 0.02 10.24 -17.91
N LEU A 39 0.53 10.98 -16.92
CA LEU A 39 -0.02 11.00 -15.57
C LEU A 39 -1.31 11.80 -15.53
N GLN A 40 -2.40 11.10 -15.20
CA GLN A 40 -3.74 11.66 -15.09
C GLN A 40 -4.32 11.30 -13.72
N GLY A 41 -4.83 12.31 -13.02
CA GLY A 41 -5.42 12.17 -11.69
C GLY A 41 -6.86 12.67 -11.65
N ASP A 42 -7.73 11.93 -10.96
CA ASP A 42 -9.09 12.33 -10.60
C ASP A 42 -9.13 12.61 -9.09
N VAL A 43 -9.30 13.87 -8.71
CA VAL A 43 -9.36 14.33 -7.32
C VAL A 43 -10.80 14.60 -6.91
N SER A 44 -11.18 14.09 -5.75
CA SER A 44 -12.43 14.40 -5.11
C SER A 44 -12.22 14.52 -3.60
N PRO A 45 -13.20 15.05 -2.84
CA PRO A 45 -13.00 15.31 -1.42
C PRO A 45 -12.53 14.10 -0.60
N SER A 46 -12.96 12.87 -0.90
CA SER A 46 -12.61 11.69 -0.09
C SER A 46 -11.68 10.69 -0.77
N ARG A 47 -11.28 10.94 -2.03
CA ARG A 47 -10.46 10.00 -2.79
C ARG A 47 -9.63 10.69 -3.86
N TYR A 48 -8.54 10.04 -4.22
CA TYR A 48 -7.71 10.41 -5.35
C TYR A 48 -7.35 9.17 -6.16
N LYS A 49 -7.58 9.18 -7.47
CA LYS A 49 -7.22 8.09 -8.38
C LYS A 49 -6.23 8.57 -9.41
N VAL A 50 -5.17 7.81 -9.66
CA VAL A 50 -4.16 8.14 -10.67
C VAL A 50 -3.90 6.97 -11.59
N GLY A 51 -3.65 7.27 -12.87
CA GLY A 51 -3.08 6.35 -13.83
C GLY A 51 -1.95 7.00 -14.61
N PHE A 52 -0.91 6.24 -14.94
CA PHE A 52 0.22 6.71 -15.75
C PHE A 52 0.94 5.53 -16.41
N SER A 53 1.73 5.82 -17.43
CA SER A 53 2.56 4.82 -18.11
C SER A 53 4.04 5.15 -17.98
N THR A 54 4.88 4.13 -18.02
CA THR A 54 6.32 4.31 -18.19
C THR A 54 6.68 4.32 -19.68
N GLN A 55 7.88 4.76 -20.01
CA GLN A 55 8.43 4.71 -21.37
C GLN A 55 8.53 3.27 -21.91
N ASP A 56 8.61 2.27 -21.01
CA ASP A 56 8.65 0.84 -21.35
C ASP A 56 7.25 0.25 -21.55
N LEU A 57 6.22 1.10 -21.68
CA LEU A 57 4.81 0.74 -21.89
C LEU A 57 4.15 -0.01 -20.72
N VAL A 58 4.74 0.02 -19.52
CA VAL A 58 4.12 -0.52 -18.32
C VAL A 58 3.10 0.49 -17.77
N TYR A 59 1.87 0.03 -17.56
CA TYR A 59 0.80 0.85 -17.01
C TYR A 59 0.68 0.68 -15.50
N TYR A 60 0.65 1.79 -14.78
CA TYR A 60 0.45 1.84 -13.33
C TYR A 60 -0.83 2.60 -13.00
N SER A 61 -1.49 2.15 -11.94
CA SER A 61 -2.61 2.88 -11.35
C SER A 61 -2.63 2.69 -9.84
N PHE A 62 -3.13 3.69 -9.13
CA PHE A 62 -3.45 3.55 -7.72
C PHE A 62 -4.67 4.37 -7.35
N PHE A 63 -5.23 4.00 -6.21
CA PHE A 63 -6.41 4.58 -5.60
C PHE A 63 -6.13 4.90 -4.14
N LEU A 64 -6.41 6.15 -3.77
CA LEU A 64 -6.37 6.63 -2.40
C LEU A 64 -7.79 6.87 -1.91
N GLN A 65 -8.03 6.52 -0.65
CA GLN A 65 -9.24 6.89 0.06
C GLN A 65 -8.88 7.40 1.46
N PHE A 66 -9.68 8.32 1.98
CA PHE A 66 -9.48 8.92 3.29
C PHE A 66 -10.70 8.68 4.18
N ALA A 67 -10.49 8.75 5.49
CA ALA A 67 -11.57 8.74 6.46
C ALA A 67 -12.59 9.87 6.20
N PRO A 68 -13.88 9.71 6.53
CA PRO A 68 -14.92 10.70 6.20
C PRO A 68 -14.67 12.13 6.69
N GLU A 69 -13.95 12.28 7.80
CA GLU A 69 -13.52 13.54 8.42
C GLU A 69 -12.32 14.19 7.70
N ASN A 70 -11.60 13.44 6.88
CA ASN A 70 -10.40 13.89 6.18
C ASN A 70 -10.73 14.18 4.72
N LYS A 71 -10.81 15.47 4.38
CA LYS A 71 -11.20 15.90 3.04
C LYS A 71 -10.06 16.58 2.31
N LEU A 72 -9.89 16.21 1.05
CA LEU A 72 -9.07 16.93 0.08
C LEU A 72 -9.81 18.17 -0.42
N SER A 73 -9.02 19.16 -0.80
CA SER A 73 -9.47 20.26 -1.64
C SER A 73 -9.74 19.77 -3.05
N THR A 74 -10.67 20.41 -3.76
CA THR A 74 -10.92 20.16 -5.19
C THR A 74 -9.95 20.90 -6.10
N LYS A 75 -8.87 21.47 -5.55
CA LYS A 75 -7.80 22.10 -6.32
C LYS A 75 -7.05 21.03 -7.13
N GLU A 76 -6.56 21.42 -8.30
CA GLU A 76 -5.72 20.54 -9.11
C GLU A 76 -4.44 20.16 -8.34
N PRO A 77 -4.06 18.88 -8.32
CA PRO A 77 -2.81 18.43 -7.70
C PRO A 77 -1.59 19.04 -8.38
N ALA A 78 -0.59 19.47 -7.60
CA ALA A 78 0.70 19.86 -8.14
C ALA A 78 1.54 18.61 -8.41
N ILE A 79 2.00 18.43 -9.64
CA ILE A 79 2.72 17.21 -10.07
C ILE A 79 4.11 17.60 -10.55
N SER A 80 5.13 16.92 -10.04
CA SER A 80 6.52 17.04 -10.49
C SER A 80 7.07 15.66 -10.83
N ILE A 81 7.50 15.47 -12.09
CA ILE A 81 8.01 14.20 -12.60
C ILE A 81 9.52 14.33 -12.78
N SER A 82 10.26 13.39 -12.20
CA SER A 82 11.70 13.22 -12.38
C SER A 82 12.00 11.95 -13.20
N SER A 83 13.27 11.70 -13.52
CA SER A 83 13.67 10.47 -14.19
C SER A 83 13.38 9.20 -13.38
N ASN A 84 13.32 9.31 -12.04
CA ASN A 84 13.28 8.17 -11.13
C ASN A 84 11.99 8.07 -10.30
N ASN A 85 11.20 9.13 -10.22
CA ASN A 85 10.01 9.19 -9.38
C ASN A 85 9.05 10.29 -9.86
N ALA A 86 7.84 10.30 -9.33
CA ALA A 86 6.95 11.45 -9.36
C ALA A 86 6.60 11.90 -7.95
N VAL A 87 6.43 13.20 -7.77
CA VAL A 87 5.89 13.83 -6.57
C VAL A 87 4.53 14.43 -6.93
N ILE A 88 3.51 14.10 -6.16
CA ILE A 88 2.16 14.64 -6.32
C ILE A 88 1.76 15.27 -4.99
N GLU A 89 1.36 16.53 -5.03
CA GLU A 89 0.91 17.28 -3.86
C GLU A 89 -0.62 17.44 -3.91
N LEU A 90 -1.29 17.00 -2.86
CA LEU A 90 -2.72 17.12 -2.68
C LEU A 90 -3.02 18.10 -1.54
N ALA A 91 -3.73 19.18 -1.84
CA ALA A 91 -4.14 20.13 -0.81
C ALA A 91 -5.29 19.55 0.03
N LYS A 92 -5.23 19.71 1.36
CA LYS A 92 -6.32 19.41 2.29
C LYS A 92 -7.40 20.49 2.19
N SER A 93 -8.65 20.13 2.47
CA SER A 93 -9.71 21.14 2.58
C SER A 93 -9.43 22.05 3.80
N PRO A 94 -9.81 23.34 3.76
CA PRO A 94 -9.54 24.26 4.86
C PRO A 94 -10.07 23.80 6.22
N GLU A 95 -11.20 23.09 6.22
CA GLU A 95 -11.89 22.58 7.41
C GLU A 95 -11.27 21.30 7.96
N CYS A 96 -10.43 20.63 7.17
CA CYS A 96 -9.78 19.36 7.48
C CYS A 96 -8.25 19.48 7.51
N ARG A 97 -7.73 20.70 7.75
CA ARG A 97 -6.30 20.94 8.00
C ARG A 97 -5.86 20.28 9.31
N GLY A 98 -4.55 20.12 9.47
CA GLY A 98 -3.92 19.40 10.58
C GLY A 98 -3.50 17.98 10.18
N HIS A 99 -2.94 17.24 11.12
CA HIS A 99 -2.42 15.90 10.87
C HIS A 99 -3.53 14.85 10.86
N TRP A 100 -3.58 14.06 9.79
CA TRP A 100 -4.50 12.94 9.64
C TRP A 100 -3.87 11.69 10.22
N ARG A 101 -4.67 10.82 10.85
CA ARG A 101 -4.19 9.58 11.46
C ARG A 101 -3.89 8.51 10.42
N GLU A 102 -4.83 8.32 9.50
CA GLU A 102 -4.85 7.17 8.60
C GLU A 102 -5.28 7.56 7.18
N TRP A 103 -4.90 6.72 6.24
CA TRP A 103 -5.25 6.80 4.83
C TRP A 103 -5.26 5.39 4.24
N TYR A 104 -5.92 5.21 3.11
CA TYR A 104 -6.11 3.90 2.50
C TYR A 104 -5.50 3.90 1.11
N TYR A 105 -4.73 2.84 0.80
CA TYR A 105 -3.98 2.70 -0.44
C TYR A 105 -4.28 1.37 -1.13
N GLY A 106 -4.50 1.38 -2.44
CA GLY A 106 -4.67 0.16 -3.20
C GLY A 106 -4.68 0.39 -4.71
N LEU A 107 -4.80 -0.69 -5.48
CA LEU A 107 -4.97 -0.60 -6.93
C LEU A 107 -6.36 -0.06 -7.30
N ASN A 108 -7.36 -0.41 -6.48
CA ASN A 108 -8.76 -0.06 -6.64
C ASN A 108 -9.45 -0.07 -5.26
N LYS A 109 -10.76 0.21 -5.23
CA LYS A 109 -11.55 0.27 -3.99
C LYS A 109 -11.59 -1.05 -3.21
N ASP A 110 -11.47 -2.18 -3.89
CA ASP A 110 -11.61 -3.51 -3.30
C ASP A 110 -10.28 -4.04 -2.74
N SER A 111 -9.17 -3.33 -3.00
CA SER A 111 -7.80 -3.69 -2.58
C SER A 111 -7.16 -2.61 -1.69
N LEU A 112 -8.00 -1.81 -1.02
CA LEU A 112 -7.54 -0.78 -0.11
C LEU A 112 -6.98 -1.39 1.19
N GLU A 113 -5.72 -1.08 1.47
CA GLU A 113 -5.06 -1.36 2.75
C GLU A 113 -5.00 -0.09 3.59
N GLU A 114 -5.31 -0.21 4.88
CA GLU A 114 -5.12 0.87 5.85
C GLU A 114 -3.64 1.15 6.05
N ARG A 115 -3.30 2.44 6.13
CA ARG A 115 -1.96 2.92 6.44
C ARG A 115 -2.04 4.06 7.42
N LEU A 116 -1.19 4.02 8.43
CA LEU A 116 -1.08 5.08 9.43
C LEU A 116 0.00 6.08 9.01
N PHE A 117 -0.22 7.35 9.33
CA PHE A 117 0.84 8.34 9.27
C PHE A 117 1.66 8.27 10.56
N VAL A 118 2.89 7.78 10.47
CA VAL A 118 3.77 7.71 11.63
C VAL A 118 4.26 9.11 12.02
N ASN A 119 4.11 9.48 13.28
CA ASN A 119 4.61 10.70 13.90
C ASN A 119 5.26 10.37 15.26
N GLU A 120 5.82 11.37 15.94
CA GLU A 120 6.48 11.17 17.24
C GLU A 120 5.52 10.66 18.32
N GLU A 121 4.22 10.94 18.20
CA GLU A 121 3.21 10.57 19.20
C GLU A 121 2.72 9.13 19.03
N ASN A 122 2.77 8.57 17.83
CA ASN A 122 2.25 7.23 17.53
C ASN A 122 3.32 6.21 17.13
N VAL A 123 4.60 6.59 17.10
CA VAL A 123 5.71 5.70 16.77
C VAL A 123 5.75 4.47 17.68
N ASP A 124 5.44 4.67 18.97
CA ASP A 124 5.42 3.59 19.95
C ASP A 124 4.25 2.63 19.67
N GLU A 125 3.05 3.13 19.37
CA GLU A 125 1.88 2.29 19.03
C GLU A 125 2.14 1.43 17.78
N VAL A 126 2.72 2.03 16.75
CA VAL A 126 3.06 1.35 15.49
C VAL A 126 4.16 0.31 15.71
N LEU A 127 5.17 0.64 16.52
CA LEU A 127 6.26 -0.28 16.82
C LEU A 127 5.76 -1.46 17.67
N GLU A 128 4.91 -1.20 18.66
CA GLU A 128 4.28 -2.24 19.47
C GLU A 128 3.42 -3.18 18.60
N GLU A 129 2.68 -2.68 17.59
CA GLU A 129 1.93 -3.54 16.67
C GLU A 129 2.84 -4.46 15.85
N VAL A 130 3.98 -3.96 15.36
CA VAL A 130 4.95 -4.74 14.56
C VAL A 130 5.73 -5.74 15.42
N LEU A 131 6.07 -5.35 16.64
CA LEU A 131 6.81 -6.19 17.58
C LEU A 131 5.89 -7.15 18.36
N SER A 132 4.58 -6.90 18.36
CA SER A 132 3.60 -7.79 18.97
C SER A 132 3.66 -9.15 18.28
N PRO A 133 3.84 -10.26 19.03
CA PRO A 133 3.56 -11.57 18.47
C PRO A 133 2.12 -11.59 17.98
N PRO A 134 1.80 -12.27 16.86
CA PRO A 134 0.45 -12.27 16.31
C PRO A 134 -0.54 -12.59 17.42
N SER A 135 -1.35 -11.59 17.78
CA SER A 135 -2.41 -11.72 18.79
C SER A 135 -3.25 -12.93 18.40
N ASN A 136 -3.61 -13.76 19.38
CA ASN A 136 -4.24 -15.07 19.24
C ASN A 136 -5.55 -15.07 18.41
N GLN A 137 -5.47 -14.78 17.11
CA GLN A 137 -6.44 -15.23 16.14
C GLN A 137 -6.17 -16.72 16.00
N THR A 138 -7.09 -17.51 16.53
CA THR A 138 -7.10 -18.96 16.35
C THR A 138 -7.41 -19.24 14.87
N MET A 139 -6.43 -19.02 14.01
CA MET A 139 -6.29 -19.73 12.76
C MET A 139 -5.19 -20.76 13.01
N PRO A 140 -5.47 -22.07 12.94
CA PRO A 140 -4.43 -23.07 13.01
C PRO A 140 -3.63 -23.02 11.70
N LEU A 141 -2.74 -22.03 11.60
CA LEU A 141 -1.65 -22.07 10.66
C LEU A 141 -0.76 -23.21 11.16
N THR A 142 -0.81 -24.35 10.48
CA THR A 142 0.22 -25.37 10.55
C THR A 142 1.51 -24.74 10.02
N LEU A 143 2.14 -23.92 10.86
CA LEU A 143 3.52 -23.50 10.65
C LEU A 143 4.36 -24.78 10.76
N PRO A 144 5.19 -25.09 9.75
CA PRO A 144 6.07 -26.24 9.86
C PRO A 144 6.97 -26.01 11.07
N LEU A 145 7.05 -27.01 11.95
CA LEU A 145 8.02 -26.99 13.04
C LEU A 145 9.41 -27.12 12.40
N ILE A 146 10.17 -26.03 12.40
CA ILE A 146 11.52 -25.97 11.85
C ILE A 146 12.49 -26.36 12.97
N GLU A 147 13.05 -27.56 12.87
CA GLU A 147 14.12 -28.01 13.75
C GLU A 147 15.47 -27.93 13.02
N VAL A 148 16.39 -27.15 13.59
CA VAL A 148 17.77 -27.06 13.11
C VAL A 148 18.58 -28.12 13.84
N LEU A 149 18.77 -29.26 13.19
CA LEU A 149 19.45 -30.41 13.77
C LEU A 149 20.95 -30.21 13.94
N GLN A 150 21.57 -29.39 13.07
CA GLN A 150 23.02 -29.18 13.11
C GLN A 150 23.45 -27.87 12.45
N VAL A 151 24.39 -27.19 13.11
CA VAL A 151 25.12 -26.04 12.56
C VAL A 151 26.61 -26.29 12.76
N THR A 152 27.37 -26.32 11.67
CA THR A 152 28.83 -26.24 11.67
C THR A 152 29.28 -25.15 10.69
N ASP A 153 30.55 -24.73 10.79
CA ASP A 153 31.16 -23.68 9.94
C ASP A 153 31.03 -23.96 8.43
N SER A 154 30.83 -25.23 8.05
CA SER A 154 30.75 -25.68 6.67
C SER A 154 29.38 -26.22 6.21
N LYS A 155 28.39 -26.35 7.11
CA LYS A 155 27.06 -26.88 6.73
C LYS A 155 25.95 -26.54 7.73
N ILE A 156 24.77 -26.22 7.20
CA ILE A 156 23.52 -26.08 7.96
C ILE A 156 22.51 -27.10 7.41
N GLN A 157 21.84 -27.84 8.29
CA GLN A 157 20.78 -28.79 7.92
C GLN A 157 19.49 -28.50 8.70
N ILE A 158 18.41 -28.22 7.95
CA ILE A 158 17.11 -27.81 8.47
C ILE A 158 16.08 -28.89 8.10
N HIS A 159 15.28 -29.34 9.06
CA HIS A 159 14.14 -30.23 8.82
C HIS A 159 12.84 -29.53 9.20
N ALA A 160 11.86 -29.59 8.29
CA ALA A 160 10.54 -28.99 8.46
C ALA A 160 9.47 -30.08 8.30
N THR A 161 8.64 -30.28 9.32
CA THR A 161 7.51 -31.23 9.25
C THR A 161 6.17 -30.49 9.32
N VAL A 162 5.26 -30.82 8.39
CA VAL A 162 3.88 -30.33 8.37
C VAL A 162 3.00 -31.33 9.11
N GLY A 163 2.37 -30.89 10.21
CA GLY A 163 1.45 -31.71 10.99
C GLY A 163 0.19 -32.07 10.20
N LYS A 164 -0.11 -33.37 10.07
CA LYS A 164 -1.36 -33.85 9.45
C LYS A 164 -2.50 -33.89 10.48
N TRP A 165 -3.66 -33.38 10.11
CA TRP A 165 -4.90 -33.47 10.89
C TRP A 165 -5.51 -34.88 10.82
N LEU A 166 -5.93 -35.42 11.97
CA LEU A 166 -6.93 -36.49 12.05
C LEU A 166 -8.23 -35.88 12.59
N PRO A 167 -9.36 -35.97 11.88
CA PRO A 167 -10.64 -35.50 12.39
C PRO A 167 -11.14 -36.43 13.50
N GLN A 168 -11.33 -35.91 14.71
CA GLN A 168 -12.02 -36.62 15.78
C GLN A 168 -13.53 -36.65 15.49
N THR A 169 -14.10 -37.85 15.45
CA THR A 169 -15.55 -38.06 15.48
C THR A 169 -15.98 -38.17 16.94
N SER A 170 -16.84 -37.24 17.39
CA SER A 170 -17.51 -37.35 18.69
C SER A 170 -18.57 -38.45 18.64
N HIS A 171 -18.69 -39.21 19.73
CA HIS A 171 -19.80 -40.11 20.02
C HIS A 171 -20.36 -39.83 21.41
#